data_AF-A0A7G8X4Q6-F1
#
_entry.id   AF-A0A7G8X4Q6-F1
#
_cell.length_a   1.000
_cell.length_b   1.000
_cell.length_c   1.000
_cell.angle_alpha   90.00
_cell.angle_beta   90.00
_cell.angle_gamma   90.00
#
_symmetry.space_group_name_H-M   'P 1'
#
loop_
_entity.id
_entity.type
_entity.pdbx_description
1 polymer ?
#
loop_
_entity_poly.entity_id
_entity_poly.type
_entity_poly.pdbx_seq_one_letter_code
_entity_poly.pdbx_strand_id
1 'polypeptide(L)'
;MYYSFPAGFAYFYDEDTREITTIALEGSSVTNDPVELKQLLGKPINSGYDGRDQEDYQEFSLGDNTLSIMTTKDGELSTIWFRNR
;
A
#
# COMPACT_ATOMS: atom_id res chain seq x y z
N MET A 1 0.28 27.12 -2.08
CA MET A 1 1.58 26.55 -2.49
C MET A 1 1.53 25.10 -2.06
N TYR A 2 1.33 24.18 -3.00
CA TYR A 2 1.26 22.74 -2.70
C TYR A 2 2.70 22.22 -2.68
N TYR A 3 3.15 21.72 -1.53
CA TYR A 3 4.43 21.03 -1.41
C TYR A 3 4.16 19.53 -1.55
N SER A 4 4.77 18.89 -2.55
CA SER A 4 4.88 17.43 -2.65
C SER A 4 6.32 17.10 -2.34
N PHE A 5 6.56 16.38 -1.23
CA PHE A 5 7.83 15.71 -1.04
C PHE A 5 7.84 14.48 -1.97
N PRO A 6 8.99 14.17 -2.61
CA PRO A 6 9.08 12.97 -3.43
C PRO A 6 8.71 11.76 -2.58
N ALA A 7 7.87 10.91 -3.14
CA ALA A 7 7.45 9.63 -2.61
C ALA A 7 8.62 8.91 -1.93
N GLY A 8 8.43 8.49 -0.69
CA GLY A 8 9.29 7.46 -0.14
C GLY A 8 8.93 6.15 -0.82
N PHE A 9 9.74 5.68 -1.76
CA PHE A 9 9.73 4.27 -2.14
C PHE A 9 10.68 3.53 -1.20
N ALA A 10 10.18 2.51 -0.52
CA ALA A 10 11.01 1.53 0.18
C ALA A 10 10.99 0.20 -0.57
N TYR A 11 12.16 -0.38 -0.78
CA TYR A 11 12.35 -1.66 -1.46
C TYR A 11 12.88 -2.66 -0.44
N PHE A 12 12.24 -3.82 -0.37
CA PHE A 12 12.68 -4.95 0.45
C PHE A 12 13.19 -6.04 -0.48
N TYR A 13 14.30 -6.65 -0.08
CA TYR A 13 15.01 -7.64 -0.87
C TYR A 13 15.06 -8.97 -0.13
N ASP A 14 15.02 -10.06 -0.88
CA ASP A 14 15.43 -11.37 -0.37
C ASP A 14 16.94 -11.35 -0.12
N GLU A 15 17.39 -11.85 1.03
CA GLU A 15 18.81 -11.78 1.41
C GLU A 15 19.69 -12.69 0.55
N ASP A 16 19.14 -13.82 0.09
CA ASP A 16 19.89 -14.85 -0.64
C ASP A 16 19.94 -14.55 -2.14
N THR A 17 18.81 -14.19 -2.74
CA THR A 17 18.71 -13.95 -4.19
C THR A 17 18.94 -12.50 -4.57
N ARG A 18 18.79 -11.56 -3.61
CA ARG A 18 18.79 -10.10 -3.82
C ARG A 18 17.67 -9.60 -4.74
N GLU A 19 16.64 -10.42 -4.96
CA GLU A 19 15.46 -10.01 -5.72
C GLU A 19 14.56 -9.12 -4.87
N ILE A 20 13.84 -8.20 -5.52
CA ILE A 20 12.87 -7.34 -4.83
C ILE A 20 11.64 -8.19 -4.49
N THR A 21 11.33 -8.29 -3.20
CA THR A 21 10.17 -9.02 -2.70
C THR A 21 9.00 -8.09 -2.40
N THR A 22 9.28 -6.85 -2.01
CA THR A 22 8.26 -5.85 -1.66
C THR A 22 8.68 -4.46 -2.08
N ILE A 23 7.70 -3.70 -2.58
CA ILE A 23 7.80 -2.26 -2.82
C ILE A 23 6.73 -1.59 -1.95
N ALA A 24 7.13 -0.63 -1.12
CA ALA A 24 6.21 0.23 -0.39
C ALA A 24 6.26 1.65 -0.98
N LEU A 25 5.09 2.24 -1.15
CA LEU A 25 4.90 3.64 -1.49
C LEU A 25 4.30 4.35 -0.28
N GLU A 26 5.05 5.28 0.32
CA GLU A 26 4.68 5.95 1.57
C GLU A 26 4.49 7.47 1.39
N GLY A 27 3.64 8.03 2.25
CA GLY A 27 3.55 9.47 2.50
C GLY A 27 2.84 10.25 1.39
N SER A 28 3.28 11.49 1.15
CA SER A 28 2.58 12.47 0.31
C SER A 28 2.48 12.13 -1.19
N SER A 29 2.96 10.96 -1.59
CA SER A 29 2.90 10.50 -2.99
C SER A 29 1.87 9.42 -3.25
N VAL A 30 1.22 8.95 -2.19
CA VAL A 30 -0.01 8.19 -2.37
C VAL A 30 -1.08 9.20 -2.79
N THR A 31 -1.73 8.94 -3.93
CA THR A 31 -2.95 9.66 -4.32
C THR A 31 -3.92 9.57 -3.15
N ASN A 32 -4.55 10.68 -2.74
CA ASN A 32 -5.52 10.65 -1.64
C ASN A 32 -6.93 10.30 -2.11
N ASP A 33 -7.07 9.46 -3.15
CA ASP A 33 -8.35 8.96 -3.64
C ASP A 33 -8.52 7.45 -3.39
N PRO A 34 -8.83 7.04 -2.15
CA PRO A 34 -9.10 5.64 -1.82
C PRO A 34 -10.37 5.11 -2.46
N VAL A 35 -11.27 5.98 -2.95
CA VAL A 35 -12.53 5.55 -3.57
C VAL A 35 -12.26 5.09 -4.99
N GLU A 36 -11.54 5.87 -5.79
CA GLU A 36 -11.14 5.48 -7.14
C GLU A 36 -10.28 4.22 -7.13
N LEU A 37 -9.33 4.10 -6.19
CA LEU A 37 -8.52 2.89 -6.05
C LEU A 37 -9.37 1.64 -5.77
N LYS A 38 -10.38 1.74 -4.89
CA LYS A 38 -11.31 0.63 -4.65
C LYS A 38 -12.15 0.28 -5.87
N GLN A 39 -12.58 1.28 -6.64
CA GLN A 39 -13.32 1.04 -7.89
C GLN A 39 -12.45 0.33 -8.94
N LEU A 40 -11.18 0.72 -9.05
CA LEU A 40 -10.23 0.14 -10.00
C LEU A 40 -9.83 -1.29 -9.64
N LEU A 41 -9.62 -1.56 -8.36
CA LEU A 41 -9.13 -2.86 -7.85
C LEU A 41 -10.25 -3.85 -7.53
N GLY A 42 -11.49 -3.39 -7.44
CA GLY A 42 -12.65 -4.22 -7.12
C GLY A 42 -12.72 -4.60 -5.63
N LYS A 43 -13.17 -5.82 -5.34
CA LYS A 43 -13.37 -6.27 -3.95
C LYS A 43 -12.05 -6.81 -3.36
N PRO A 44 -11.64 -6.37 -2.16
CA PRO A 44 -10.46 -6.91 -1.51
C PRO A 44 -10.65 -8.40 -1.16
N ILE A 45 -9.54 -9.15 -1.20
CA ILE A 45 -9.49 -10.55 -0.78
C ILE A 45 -9.38 -10.69 0.75
N ASN A 46 -8.88 -9.64 1.42
CA ASN A 46 -8.73 -9.58 2.86
C ASN A 46 -8.80 -8.11 3.31
N SER A 47 -9.26 -7.88 4.53
CA SER A 47 -9.32 -6.54 5.11
C SER A 47 -9.37 -6.63 6.63
N GLY A 48 -8.83 -5.65 7.32
CA GLY A 48 -8.85 -5.60 8.77
C GLY A 48 -8.26 -4.29 9.28
N TYR A 49 -7.92 -4.29 10.56
CA TYR A 49 -7.31 -3.17 11.25
C TYR A 49 -5.97 -3.63 11.85
N ASP A 50 -4.87 -2.96 11.51
CA ASP A 50 -3.58 -3.18 12.17
C ASP A 50 -3.51 -2.30 13.41
N GLY A 51 -3.63 -2.95 14.57
CA GLY A 51 -3.61 -2.28 15.87
C GLY A 51 -2.24 -1.67 16.25
N ARG A 52 -1.15 -2.06 15.59
CA ARG A 52 0.19 -1.51 15.86
C ARG A 52 0.34 -0.13 15.24
N ASP A 53 -0.05 -0.02 13.97
CA ASP A 53 0.06 1.22 13.20
C ASP A 53 -1.19 2.10 13.31
N GLN A 54 -2.27 1.55 13.89
CA GLN A 54 -3.58 2.19 14.03
C GLN A 54 -4.24 2.53 12.69
N GLU A 55 -4.11 1.63 11.72
CA GLU A 55 -4.56 1.81 10.34
C GLU A 55 -5.48 0.68 9.90
N ASP A 56 -6.45 1.01 9.06
CA ASP A 56 -7.23 0.02 8.33
C ASP A 56 -6.41 -0.47 7.14
N TYR A 57 -6.49 -1.76 6.84
CA TYR A 57 -5.84 -2.34 5.66
C TYR A 57 -6.83 -3.09 4.77
N GLN A 58 -6.55 -3.08 3.48
CA GLN A 58 -7.25 -3.86 2.46
C GLN A 58 -6.24 -4.51 1.53
N GLU A 59 -6.40 -5.80 1.26
CA GLU A 59 -5.52 -6.56 0.37
C GLU A 59 -6.25 -6.98 -0.89
N PHE A 60 -5.57 -6.88 -2.03
CA PHE A 60 -6.08 -7.18 -3.36
C PHE A 60 -5.12 -8.15 -4.06
N SER A 61 -5.67 -9.13 -4.76
CA SER A 61 -4.87 -10.03 -5.61
C SER A 61 -4.67 -9.41 -6.99
N LEU A 62 -3.42 -9.40 -7.44
CA LEU A 62 -3.00 -8.99 -8.78
C LEU A 62 -2.25 -10.16 -9.45
N GLY A 63 -2.96 -11.29 -9.60
CA GLY A 63 -2.35 -12.56 -9.99
C GLY A 63 -1.55 -13.16 -8.84
N ASP A 64 -0.28 -13.48 -9.09
CA ASP A 64 0.64 -14.02 -8.07
C ASP A 64 1.08 -12.96 -7.05
N ASN A 65 0.82 -11.68 -7.32
CA ASN A 65 1.20 -10.57 -6.47
C ASN A 65 0.04 -10.10 -5.59
N THR A 66 0.39 -9.45 -4.47
CA THR A 66 -0.57 -8.85 -3.55
C THR A 66 -0.33 -7.35 -3.45
N LEU A 67 -1.40 -6.57 -3.56
CA LEU A 67 -1.39 -5.13 -3.26
C LEU A 67 -2.14 -4.92 -1.94
N SER A 68 -1.50 -4.33 -0.94
CA SER A 68 -2.16 -3.91 0.30
C SER A 68 -2.21 -2.39 0.36
N ILE A 69 -3.38 -1.86 0.69
CA ILE A 69 -3.61 -0.44 0.88
C ILE A 69 -3.87 -0.20 2.36
N MET A 70 -3.11 0.71 2.96
CA MET A 70 -3.26 1.16 4.34
C MET A 70 -3.92 2.53 4.36
N THR A 71 -4.93 2.70 5.21
CA THR A 71 -5.62 3.97 5.42
C THR A 71 -5.64 4.33 6.89
N THR A 72 -5.42 5.61 7.19
CA THR A 72 -5.55 6.17 8.55
C THR A 72 -7.00 6.11 9.01
N LYS A 73 -7.24 6.36 10.30
CA LYS A 73 -8.60 6.43 10.87
C LYS A 73 -9.48 7.50 10.23
N ASP A 74 -8.88 8.55 9.68
CA ASP A 74 -9.58 9.62 8.98
C ASP A 74 -9.90 9.26 7.52
N GLY A 75 -9.52 8.05 7.08
CA GLY A 75 -9.74 7.52 5.74
C GLY A 75 -8.69 7.98 4.72
N GLU A 76 -7.63 8.65 5.16
CA GLU A 76 -6.54 9.08 4.28
C GLU A 76 -5.63 7.91 3.96
N LEU A 77 -5.11 7.87 2.74
CA LEU A 77 -4.15 6.85 2.34
C LEU A 77 -2.78 7.12 2.97
N SER A 78 -2.24 6.12 3.66
CA SER A 78 -0.92 6.23 4.30
C SER A 78 0.16 5.53 3.49
N THR A 79 -0.08 4.27 3.15
CA THR A 79 0.90 3.39 2.50
C THR A 79 0.26 2.42 1.52
N ILE A 80 0.92 2.19 0.39
CA ILE A 80 0.59 1.10 -0.53
C ILE A 80 1.76 0.11 -0.56
N TRP A 81 1.48 -1.16 -0.29
CA TRP A 81 2.44 -2.26 -0.34
C TRP A 81 2.17 -3.13 -1.56
N PHE A 82 3.16 -3.33 -2.41
CA PHE A 82 3.14 -4.34 -3.47
C PHE A 82 4.11 -5.46 -3.12
N ARG A 83 3.60 -6.68 -2.96
CA ARG A 83 4.37 -7.85 -2.53
C ARG A 83 4.31 -8.94 -3.58
N ASN A 84 5.48 -9.45 -3.96
CA ASN A 84 5.61 -10.65 -4.78
C ASN A 84 5.45 -11.87 -3.85
N ARG A 85 4.72 -12.91 -4.30
CA ARG A 85 4.70 -14.22 -3.63
C ARG A 85 5.59 -15.21 -4.35
#